data_AF-A0AAV2I9W9-F1
#
_entry.id   AF-A0AAV2I9W9-F1
#
_cell.length_a   1.000
_cell.length_b   1.000
_cell.length_c   1.000
_cell.angle_alpha   90.00
_cell.angle_beta   90.00
_cell.angle_gamma   90.00
#
_symmetry.space_group_name_H-M   'P 1'
#
loop_
_entity.id
_entity.type
_entity.pdbx_description
1 polymer ?
#
loop_
_entity_poly.entity_id
_entity_poly.type
_entity_poly.pdbx_seq_one_letter_code
_entity_poly.pdbx_strand_id
1 'polypeptide(L)'
;MSLFELLVHLFRAGAVLLPTKNFDTHQLTTQDFHFIETLPTVTSERRLPGFQYVYLDPDRRLTATRSTGHRQLEIAASPQCSRRALRVAADVVQRMSEHMPASMFRDLTRGSVGIFTSAEKLTVYPEMQSLASGDCVTSCLGRCSRTCSFDGRKYEDMDGLTNSRSVVLDDAVLCARADPHRGALNVLVHEFAHLVYNYAVTPAVRAQIASAYDSARRHATWGLTSYAMANEREYWAAATAAFFGVTLEDGASTGGMNRCGAAVCPSVRLARDHLRARDPALFDVLTHVLASNNSSLDPRIARCPAQSAVGK
;
A
#
# COMPACT_ATOMS: atom_id res chain seq x y z
N MET A 1 -26.88 38.48 -25.49
CA MET A 1 -26.25 37.40 -24.71
C MET A 1 -27.15 36.18 -24.78
N SER A 2 -26.65 35.08 -25.35
CA SER A 2 -27.42 33.86 -25.60
C SER A 2 -27.58 33.03 -24.33
N LEU A 3 -28.72 32.32 -24.20
CA LEU A 3 -29.01 31.35 -23.12
C LEU A 3 -27.89 30.29 -22.95
N PHE A 4 -27.03 30.11 -23.97
CA PHE A 4 -25.89 29.20 -23.96
C PHE A 4 -24.72 29.67 -23.06
N GLU A 5 -24.54 30.98 -22.85
CA GLU A 5 -23.46 31.47 -21.96
C GLU A 5 -23.83 31.43 -20.48
N LEU A 6 -25.12 31.37 -20.14
CA LEU A 6 -25.56 31.22 -18.75
C LEU A 6 -25.33 29.80 -18.20
N LEU A 7 -25.33 28.79 -19.08
CA LEU A 7 -25.12 27.38 -18.71
C LEU A 7 -23.64 27.03 -18.49
N VAL A 8 -22.71 27.73 -19.14
CA VAL A 8 -21.26 27.52 -18.94
C VAL A 8 -20.78 28.13 -17.61
N HIS A 9 -21.47 29.15 -17.09
CA HIS A 9 -21.15 29.73 -15.78
C HIS A 9 -21.78 29.00 -14.58
N LEU A 10 -22.84 28.20 -14.80
CA LEU A 10 -23.50 27.43 -13.74
C LEU A 10 -22.79 26.13 -13.35
N PHE A 11 -21.80 25.66 -14.14
CA PHE A 11 -20.97 24.49 -13.79
C PHE A 11 -19.67 24.84 -13.05
N ARG A 12 -19.43 26.12 -12.71
CA ARG A 12 -18.20 26.57 -12.02
C ARG A 12 -18.39 27.04 -10.59
N ALA A 13 -19.60 26.95 -10.03
CA ALA A 13 -19.87 27.33 -8.65
C ALA A 13 -20.60 26.19 -7.94
N GLY A 14 -19.88 25.48 -7.07
CA GLY A 14 -20.46 24.46 -6.20
C GLY A 14 -19.74 23.12 -6.27
N ALA A 15 -18.43 23.10 -6.02
CA ALA A 15 -17.86 21.94 -5.36
C ALA A 15 -18.50 21.90 -3.97
N VAL A 16 -19.65 21.21 -3.87
CA VAL A 16 -20.17 20.75 -2.60
C VAL A 16 -19.03 19.92 -2.02
N LEU A 17 -18.37 20.46 -0.98
CA LEU A 17 -17.49 19.70 -0.11
C LEU A 17 -18.39 18.63 0.52
N LEU A 18 -18.56 17.51 -0.19
CA LEU A 18 -19.09 16.30 0.40
C LEU A 18 -18.22 16.02 1.62
N PRO A 19 -18.82 15.74 2.79
CA PRO A 19 -18.04 15.35 3.95
C PRO A 19 -17.12 14.22 3.51
N THR A 20 -15.81 14.36 3.78
CA THR A 20 -14.82 13.33 3.49
C THR A 20 -15.32 12.05 4.12
N LYS A 21 -15.77 11.09 3.30
CA LYS A 21 -16.12 9.77 3.80
C LYS A 21 -14.83 9.23 4.39
N ASN A 22 -14.84 8.94 5.69
CA ASN A 22 -13.66 8.40 6.35
C ASN A 22 -13.39 7.04 5.72
N PHE A 23 -12.27 6.92 5.02
CA PHE A 23 -11.76 5.62 4.61
C PHE A 23 -11.40 4.83 5.86
N ASP A 24 -11.60 3.52 5.78
CA ASP A 24 -11.36 2.63 6.90
C ASP A 24 -9.93 2.11 6.88
N THR A 25 -9.23 2.32 8.00
CA THR A 25 -7.83 1.94 8.21
C THR A 25 -7.69 0.71 9.12
N HIS A 26 -8.80 0.05 9.48
CA HIS A 26 -8.77 -1.09 10.39
C HIS A 26 -8.30 -2.36 9.66
N GLN A 27 -7.91 -3.32 10.46
CA GLN A 27 -7.28 -4.54 10.02
C GLN A 27 -8.17 -5.44 9.15
N LEU A 28 -7.65 -5.93 8.03
CA LEU A 28 -8.25 -7.06 7.32
C LEU A 28 -7.96 -8.39 8.04
N THR A 29 -8.99 -9.20 8.18
CA THR A 29 -8.89 -10.53 8.79
C THR A 29 -8.25 -11.53 7.83
N THR A 30 -7.80 -12.69 8.34
CA THR A 30 -7.33 -13.79 7.47
C THR A 30 -8.39 -14.21 6.44
N GLN A 31 -9.67 -14.17 6.82
CA GLN A 31 -10.80 -14.46 5.95
C GLN A 31 -10.90 -13.45 4.80
N ASP A 32 -10.64 -12.17 5.09
CA ASP A 32 -10.63 -11.11 4.07
C ASP A 32 -9.52 -11.37 3.05
N PHE A 33 -8.30 -11.67 3.52
CA PHE A 33 -7.19 -12.01 2.62
C PHE A 33 -7.52 -13.21 1.72
N HIS A 34 -8.10 -14.28 2.28
CA HIS A 34 -8.53 -15.42 1.48
C HIS A 34 -9.56 -15.04 0.43
N PHE A 35 -10.54 -14.19 0.76
CA PHE A 35 -11.51 -13.69 -0.21
C PHE A 35 -10.84 -12.83 -1.30
N ILE A 36 -9.98 -11.89 -0.92
CA ILE A 36 -9.26 -11.00 -1.84
C ILE A 36 -8.42 -11.79 -2.84
N GLU A 37 -7.81 -12.91 -2.41
CA GLU A 37 -7.06 -13.82 -3.28
C GLU A 37 -7.92 -14.54 -4.33
N THR A 38 -9.24 -14.64 -4.10
CA THR A 38 -10.18 -15.18 -5.11
C THR A 38 -10.58 -14.18 -6.18
N LEU A 39 -10.24 -12.89 -6.01
CA LEU A 39 -10.54 -11.86 -6.99
C LEU A 39 -9.77 -12.10 -8.30
N PRO A 40 -10.30 -11.62 -9.45
CA PRO A 40 -9.59 -11.72 -10.72
C PRO A 40 -8.18 -11.15 -10.61
N THR A 41 -7.21 -11.86 -11.19
CA THR A 41 -5.86 -11.34 -11.36
C THR A 41 -5.75 -10.70 -12.73
N VAL A 42 -5.15 -9.51 -12.81
CA VAL A 42 -4.93 -8.82 -14.08
C VAL A 42 -3.43 -8.67 -14.29
N THR A 43 -2.93 -9.24 -15.39
CA THR A 43 -1.60 -8.89 -15.89
C THR A 43 -1.70 -7.49 -16.49
N SER A 44 -0.71 -6.62 -16.22
CA SER A 44 -0.61 -5.20 -16.61
C SER A 44 -0.50 -4.96 -18.14
N GLU A 45 -1.20 -5.77 -18.94
CA GLU A 45 -1.01 -5.84 -20.38
C GLU A 45 -1.85 -4.84 -21.16
N ARG A 46 -2.97 -4.38 -20.59
CA ARG A 46 -3.86 -3.42 -21.24
C ARG A 46 -3.91 -2.11 -20.45
N ARG A 47 -3.58 -1.01 -21.12
CA ARG A 47 -3.82 0.32 -20.56
C ARG A 47 -5.32 0.56 -20.41
N LEU A 48 -5.70 0.98 -19.21
CA LEU A 48 -7.03 1.40 -18.84
C LEU A 48 -7.30 2.82 -19.39
N PRO A 49 -8.50 3.10 -19.91
CA PRO A 49 -8.83 4.41 -20.46
C PRO A 49 -8.68 5.53 -19.42
N GLY A 50 -7.98 6.61 -19.79
CA GLY A 50 -7.78 7.78 -18.93
C GLY A 50 -6.72 7.63 -17.84
N PHE A 51 -6.20 6.43 -17.60
CA PHE A 51 -5.17 6.20 -16.60
C PHE A 51 -3.80 6.74 -17.02
N GLN A 52 -3.03 7.15 -16.02
CA GLN A 52 -1.66 7.62 -16.13
C GLN A 52 -0.70 6.52 -15.68
N TYR A 53 0.45 6.41 -16.34
CA TYR A 53 1.37 5.28 -16.14
C TYR A 53 2.81 5.73 -15.98
N VAL A 54 3.50 5.07 -15.06
CA VAL A 54 4.96 5.00 -14.96
C VAL A 54 5.33 3.52 -14.84
N TYR A 55 6.47 3.15 -15.41
CA TYR A 55 6.99 1.79 -15.36
C TYR A 55 8.36 1.81 -14.69
N LEU A 56 8.65 0.79 -13.90
CA LEU A 56 9.95 0.60 -13.28
C LEU A 56 10.68 -0.55 -13.99
N ASP A 57 11.81 -0.20 -14.62
CA ASP A 57 12.66 -1.11 -15.38
C ASP A 57 13.44 -2.09 -14.48
N PRO A 58 13.96 -3.21 -15.04
CA PRO A 58 14.82 -4.15 -14.32
C PRO A 58 16.08 -3.54 -13.70
N ASP A 59 16.57 -2.43 -14.26
CA ASP A 59 17.68 -1.62 -13.73
C ASP A 59 17.24 -0.57 -12.69
N ARG A 60 15.98 -0.65 -12.24
CA ARG A 60 15.33 0.26 -11.28
C ARG A 60 15.17 1.70 -11.78
N ARG A 61 15.21 1.92 -13.09
CA ARG A 61 14.91 3.24 -13.64
C ARG A 61 13.40 3.41 -13.91
N LEU A 62 12.86 4.56 -13.55
CA LEU A 62 11.49 4.94 -13.90
C LEU A 62 11.41 5.43 -15.35
N THR A 63 10.41 4.98 -16.09
CA THR A 63 10.14 5.37 -17.47
C THR A 63 8.64 5.58 -17.72
N ALA A 64 8.30 6.50 -18.62
CA ALA A 64 6.92 6.72 -19.07
C ALA A 64 6.51 5.74 -20.18
N THR A 65 7.46 4.99 -20.75
CA THR A 65 7.25 4.13 -21.90
C THR A 65 7.33 2.67 -21.50
N ARG A 66 6.31 1.92 -21.89
CA ARG A 66 6.30 0.47 -21.71
C ARG A 66 7.26 -0.19 -22.69
N SER A 67 8.12 -1.06 -22.19
CA SER A 67 9.01 -1.91 -22.99
C SER A 67 8.27 -3.14 -23.49
N THR A 68 8.55 -3.54 -24.73
CA THR A 68 8.16 -4.85 -25.29
C THR A 68 9.27 -5.89 -25.17
N GLY A 69 10.50 -5.48 -24.85
CA GLY A 69 11.68 -6.36 -24.79
C GLY A 69 11.92 -6.98 -23.41
N HIS A 70 11.29 -6.45 -22.36
CA HIS A 70 11.45 -6.93 -20.99
C HIS A 70 10.23 -6.59 -20.13
N ARG A 71 10.09 -7.31 -19.02
CA ARG A 71 9.03 -7.03 -18.04
C ARG A 71 9.41 -5.83 -17.17
N GLN A 72 8.41 -5.02 -16.86
CA GLN A 72 8.53 -3.85 -15.99
C GLN A 72 7.45 -3.93 -14.91
N LEU A 73 7.69 -3.35 -13.75
CA LEU A 73 6.63 -3.17 -12.76
C LEU A 73 5.79 -1.95 -13.16
N GLU A 74 4.50 -2.15 -13.39
CA GLU A 74 3.57 -1.08 -13.73
C GLU A 74 3.11 -0.33 -12.48
N ILE A 75 3.12 1.00 -12.54
CA ILE A 75 2.52 1.90 -11.56
C ILE A 75 1.49 2.75 -12.29
N ALA A 76 0.21 2.51 -12.02
CA ALA A 76 -0.90 3.19 -12.66
C ALA A 76 -1.60 4.13 -11.66
N ALA A 77 -2.01 5.31 -12.12
CA ALA A 77 -2.86 6.21 -11.36
C ALA A 77 -4.18 6.42 -12.10
N SER A 78 -5.29 6.38 -11.36
CA SER A 78 -6.63 6.57 -11.91
C SER A 78 -6.80 7.95 -12.56
N PRO A 79 -7.81 8.12 -13.43
CA PRO A 79 -7.99 9.35 -14.21
C PRO A 79 -8.01 10.65 -13.38
N GLN A 80 -8.60 10.63 -12.17
CA GLN A 80 -8.67 11.84 -11.33
C GLN A 80 -7.44 12.06 -10.44
N CYS A 81 -6.52 11.10 -10.37
CA CYS A 81 -5.29 11.28 -9.59
C CYS A 81 -4.39 12.37 -10.19
N SER A 82 -3.77 13.14 -9.30
CA SER A 82 -2.75 14.11 -9.72
C SER A 82 -1.49 13.41 -10.25
N ARG A 83 -0.81 14.02 -11.24
CA ARG A 83 0.54 13.59 -11.66
C ARG A 83 1.54 13.56 -10.51
N ARG A 84 1.32 14.39 -9.48
CA ARG A 84 2.15 14.41 -8.29
C ARG A 84 2.02 13.11 -7.49
N ALA A 85 0.80 12.63 -7.26
CA ALA A 85 0.56 11.37 -6.57
C ALA A 85 1.26 10.21 -7.29
N LEU A 86 1.11 10.11 -8.61
CA LEU A 86 1.79 9.09 -9.41
C LEU A 86 3.32 9.14 -9.28
N ARG A 87 3.92 10.33 -9.34
CA ARG A 87 5.38 10.49 -9.19
C ARG A 87 5.87 10.12 -7.80
N VAL A 88 5.15 10.54 -6.75
CA VAL A 88 5.50 10.20 -5.36
C VAL A 88 5.40 8.68 -5.15
N ALA A 89 4.31 8.06 -5.61
CA ALA A 89 4.15 6.62 -5.51
C ALA A 89 5.25 5.87 -6.27
N ALA A 90 5.59 6.32 -7.48
CA ALA A 90 6.66 5.72 -8.27
C ALA A 90 8.03 5.83 -7.60
N ASP A 91 8.35 6.97 -6.99
CA ASP A 91 9.59 7.16 -6.22
C ASP A 91 9.66 6.25 -4.98
N VAL A 92 8.54 6.07 -4.25
CA VAL A 92 8.46 5.12 -3.13
C VAL A 92 8.70 3.69 -3.60
N VAL A 93 8.01 3.24 -4.65
CA VAL A 93 8.13 1.89 -5.23
C VAL A 93 9.55 1.63 -5.75
N GLN A 94 10.16 2.60 -6.43
CA GLN A 94 11.55 2.54 -6.88
C GLN A 94 12.48 2.31 -5.68
N ARG A 95 12.39 3.15 -4.64
CA ARG A 95 13.27 3.06 -3.47
C ARG A 95 13.10 1.78 -2.67
N MET A 96 11.87 1.26 -2.54
CA MET A 96 11.63 -0.02 -1.86
C MET A 96 12.25 -1.21 -2.60
N SER A 97 12.37 -1.12 -3.92
CA SER A 97 12.87 -2.21 -4.76
C SER A 97 14.31 -2.02 -5.23
N GLU A 98 14.90 -0.83 -5.03
CA GLU A 98 16.25 -0.44 -5.47
C GLU A 98 17.31 -1.51 -5.17
N HIS A 99 17.24 -2.10 -3.97
CA HIS A 99 18.19 -3.08 -3.47
C HIS A 99 17.63 -4.50 -3.39
N MET A 100 16.42 -4.73 -3.91
CA MET A 100 15.82 -6.06 -3.97
C MET A 100 16.60 -6.97 -4.93
N PRO A 101 16.80 -8.26 -4.60
CA PRO A 101 17.44 -9.21 -5.51
C PRO A 101 16.78 -9.21 -6.89
N ALA A 102 17.59 -9.26 -7.96
CA ALA A 102 17.08 -9.13 -9.33
C ALA A 102 16.02 -10.20 -9.69
N SER A 103 16.18 -11.43 -9.19
CA SER A 103 15.21 -12.51 -9.37
C SER A 103 13.86 -12.20 -8.69
N MET A 104 13.90 -11.70 -7.46
CA MET A 104 12.70 -11.32 -6.70
C MET A 104 11.97 -10.15 -7.37
N PHE A 105 12.71 -9.16 -7.86
CA PHE A 105 12.09 -8.06 -8.60
C PHE A 105 11.46 -8.51 -9.92
N ARG A 106 12.15 -9.37 -10.69
CA ARG A 106 11.58 -9.94 -11.92
C ARG A 106 10.27 -10.66 -11.63
N ASP A 107 10.18 -11.36 -10.51
CA ASP A 107 8.98 -12.07 -10.12
C ASP A 107 7.88 -11.10 -9.61
N LEU A 108 8.28 -9.98 -8.97
CA LEU A 108 7.40 -8.88 -8.58
C LEU A 108 6.72 -8.19 -9.76
N THR A 109 7.35 -8.13 -10.94
CA THR A 109 6.73 -7.54 -12.15
C THR A 109 5.51 -8.32 -12.67
N ARG A 110 5.13 -9.44 -12.03
CA ARG A 110 3.86 -10.12 -12.29
C ARG A 110 2.67 -9.37 -11.67
N GLY A 111 2.93 -8.58 -10.64
CA GLY A 111 1.96 -7.67 -10.04
C GLY A 111 2.08 -6.26 -10.58
N SER A 112 1.33 -5.34 -9.98
CA SER A 112 1.36 -3.91 -10.30
C SER A 112 0.97 -3.04 -9.10
N VAL A 113 1.15 -1.73 -9.23
CA VAL A 113 0.75 -0.73 -8.23
C VAL A 113 -0.32 0.17 -8.83
N GLY A 114 -1.30 0.55 -8.01
CA GLY A 114 -2.40 1.45 -8.36
C GLY A 114 -2.52 2.59 -7.36
N ILE A 115 -2.87 3.77 -7.86
CA ILE A 115 -3.26 4.91 -7.04
C ILE A 115 -4.69 5.30 -7.44
N PHE A 116 -5.57 5.54 -6.48
CA PHE A 116 -6.95 5.98 -6.72
C PHE A 116 -7.31 7.19 -5.88
N THR A 117 -8.32 7.95 -6.31
CA THR A 117 -8.88 9.06 -5.53
C THR A 117 -10.05 8.62 -4.68
N SER A 118 -10.40 9.41 -3.66
CA SER A 118 -11.59 9.17 -2.84
C SER A 118 -12.90 9.12 -3.62
N ALA A 119 -12.96 9.83 -4.76
CA ALA A 119 -14.11 9.83 -5.66
C ALA A 119 -14.22 8.56 -6.52
N GLU A 120 -13.09 8.00 -6.94
CA GLU A 120 -13.04 6.83 -7.82
C GLU A 120 -13.01 5.51 -7.05
N LYS A 121 -12.45 5.51 -5.84
CA LYS A 121 -12.22 4.34 -4.97
C LYS A 121 -11.33 3.26 -5.62
N LEU A 122 -10.97 2.24 -4.85
CA LEU A 122 -10.19 1.11 -5.39
C LEU A 122 -10.90 0.33 -6.50
N THR A 123 -12.23 0.44 -6.57
CA THR A 123 -13.09 -0.28 -7.52
C THR A 123 -12.99 0.26 -8.95
N VAL A 124 -12.26 1.37 -9.16
CA VAL A 124 -11.87 1.86 -10.48
C VAL A 124 -10.94 0.87 -11.21
N TYR A 125 -10.25 0.01 -10.48
CA TYR A 125 -9.45 -1.08 -11.04
C TYR A 125 -10.33 -2.29 -11.36
N PRO A 126 -10.28 -2.86 -12.59
CA PRO A 126 -11.16 -3.95 -13.00
C PRO A 126 -11.14 -5.18 -12.10
N GLU A 127 -9.96 -5.56 -11.58
CA GLU A 127 -9.75 -6.66 -10.64
C GLU A 127 -10.48 -6.48 -9.30
N MET A 128 -10.85 -5.24 -8.97
CA MET A 128 -11.53 -4.85 -7.73
C MET A 128 -12.96 -4.38 -7.97
N GLN A 129 -13.44 -4.38 -9.21
CA GLN A 129 -14.76 -3.84 -9.56
C GLN A 129 -15.91 -4.54 -8.83
N SER A 130 -15.79 -5.85 -8.55
CA SER A 130 -16.80 -6.63 -7.83
C SER A 130 -16.98 -6.21 -6.36
N LEU A 131 -16.05 -5.44 -5.81
CA LEU A 131 -16.07 -4.92 -4.44
C LEU A 131 -16.92 -3.66 -4.30
N ALA A 132 -17.35 -3.05 -5.42
CA ALA A 132 -18.19 -1.86 -5.39
C ALA A 132 -19.52 -2.13 -4.69
N SER A 133 -19.92 -1.20 -3.82
CA SER A 133 -21.17 -1.35 -3.07
C SER A 133 -22.36 -1.36 -4.01
N GLY A 134 -22.43 -0.44 -4.98
CA GLY A 134 -23.62 -0.27 -5.82
C GLY A 134 -24.90 -0.20 -4.96
N ASP A 135 -25.90 -1.03 -5.28
CA ASP A 135 -27.15 -1.14 -4.52
C ASP A 135 -26.99 -1.71 -3.10
N CYS A 136 -25.81 -2.24 -2.76
CA CYS A 136 -25.49 -2.78 -1.44
C CYS A 136 -25.06 -1.70 -0.43
N VAL A 137 -25.09 -0.41 -0.80
CA VAL A 137 -24.83 0.80 0.01
C VAL A 137 -24.23 0.54 1.40
N THR A 138 -25.02 0.13 2.39
CA THR A 138 -24.57 -0.24 3.75
C THR A 138 -24.81 -1.71 4.10
N SER A 139 -25.54 -2.47 3.29
CA SER A 139 -25.85 -3.88 3.55
C SER A 139 -24.65 -4.79 3.28
N CYS A 140 -24.37 -5.70 4.20
CA CYS A 140 -23.40 -6.79 4.04
C CYS A 140 -24.06 -8.17 4.04
N LEU A 141 -25.39 -8.22 3.84
CA LEU A 141 -26.17 -9.45 3.91
C LEU A 141 -26.43 -10.05 2.53
N GLY A 142 -26.59 -11.38 2.49
CA GLY A 142 -26.94 -12.11 1.27
C GLY A 142 -25.95 -11.82 0.14
N ARG A 143 -26.45 -11.40 -1.04
CA ARG A 143 -25.60 -11.07 -2.20
C ARG A 143 -24.61 -9.92 -1.97
N CYS A 144 -24.83 -9.12 -0.93
CA CYS A 144 -24.01 -7.96 -0.61
C CYS A 144 -22.79 -8.27 0.26
N SER A 145 -22.71 -9.47 0.84
CA SER A 145 -21.57 -9.88 1.67
C SER A 145 -20.25 -9.77 0.92
N ARG A 146 -20.22 -10.05 -0.38
CA ARG A 146 -19.02 -9.92 -1.24
C ARG A 146 -18.44 -8.51 -1.34
N THR A 147 -19.21 -7.48 -0.97
CA THR A 147 -18.78 -6.07 -0.99
C THR A 147 -18.20 -5.63 0.35
N CYS A 148 -18.22 -6.53 1.35
CA CYS A 148 -17.82 -6.23 2.70
C CYS A 148 -16.70 -7.15 3.19
N SER A 149 -15.82 -6.59 4.00
CA SER A 149 -14.96 -7.39 4.86
C SER A 149 -15.78 -8.19 5.87
N PHE A 150 -15.13 -9.18 6.48
CA PHE A 150 -15.73 -10.13 7.41
C PHE A 150 -16.28 -9.44 8.68
N ASP A 151 -15.73 -8.29 9.04
CA ASP A 151 -16.20 -7.43 10.14
C ASP A 151 -17.26 -6.40 9.69
N GLY A 152 -17.70 -6.43 8.43
CA GLY A 152 -18.84 -5.66 7.92
C GLY A 152 -18.49 -4.29 7.34
N ARG A 153 -17.22 -3.95 7.16
CA ARG A 153 -16.78 -2.72 6.50
C ARG A 153 -16.86 -2.88 4.99
N LYS A 154 -17.02 -1.78 4.24
CA LYS A 154 -17.05 -1.83 2.77
C LYS A 154 -15.64 -1.87 2.21
N TYR A 155 -15.33 -2.87 1.39
CA TYR A 155 -14.03 -2.96 0.74
C TYR A 155 -13.71 -1.72 -0.09
N GLU A 156 -14.68 -1.16 -0.80
CA GLU A 156 -14.47 0.04 -1.61
C GLU A 156 -14.08 1.29 -0.79
N ASP A 157 -14.29 1.28 0.53
CA ASP A 157 -13.92 2.37 1.43
C ASP A 157 -12.61 2.08 2.20
N MET A 158 -11.83 1.08 1.79
CA MET A 158 -10.46 0.86 2.29
C MET A 158 -9.49 1.79 1.58
N ASP A 159 -8.54 2.37 2.30
CA ASP A 159 -7.54 3.29 1.75
C ASP A 159 -6.34 2.56 1.10
N GLY A 160 -6.18 1.27 1.40
CA GLY A 160 -5.23 0.36 0.79
C GLY A 160 -5.84 -1.04 0.61
N LEU A 161 -5.47 -1.72 -0.47
CA LEU A 161 -5.80 -3.13 -0.67
C LEU A 161 -4.81 -3.78 -1.64
N THR A 162 -4.45 -5.04 -1.39
CA THR A 162 -3.54 -5.74 -2.29
C THR A 162 -4.07 -7.10 -2.76
N ASN A 163 -4.23 -7.26 -4.08
CA ASN A 163 -4.41 -8.55 -4.76
C ASN A 163 -3.24 -8.80 -5.76
N SER A 164 -3.53 -9.00 -7.06
CA SER A 164 -2.57 -8.83 -8.15
C SER A 164 -2.04 -7.41 -8.34
N ARG A 165 -2.80 -6.42 -7.85
CA ARG A 165 -2.40 -5.02 -7.77
C ARG A 165 -2.47 -4.57 -6.32
N SER A 166 -1.44 -3.87 -5.89
CA SER A 166 -1.44 -3.11 -4.64
C SER A 166 -1.96 -1.71 -4.94
N VAL A 167 -3.11 -1.35 -4.38
CA VAL A 167 -3.76 -0.06 -4.63
C VAL A 167 -3.80 0.78 -3.36
N VAL A 168 -3.65 2.09 -3.51
CA VAL A 168 -3.63 3.03 -2.39
C VAL A 168 -4.34 4.34 -2.74
N LEU A 169 -4.99 4.94 -1.75
CA LEU A 169 -5.61 6.27 -1.82
C LEU A 169 -4.55 7.36 -2.04
N ASP A 170 -4.80 8.28 -2.95
CA ASP A 170 -3.85 9.35 -3.30
C ASP A 170 -3.63 10.35 -2.16
N ASP A 171 -4.67 10.63 -1.36
CA ASP A 171 -4.56 11.44 -0.14
C ASP A 171 -3.54 10.84 0.84
N ALA A 172 -3.50 9.51 1.00
CA ALA A 172 -2.53 8.82 1.84
C ALA A 172 -1.11 8.86 1.23
N VAL A 173 -0.97 8.68 -0.09
CA VAL A 173 0.32 8.82 -0.79
C VAL A 173 0.91 10.22 -0.62
N LEU A 174 0.07 11.25 -0.60
CA LEU A 174 0.48 12.64 -0.51
C LEU A 174 0.58 13.17 0.93
N CYS A 175 0.15 12.40 1.92
CA CYS A 175 -0.16 12.88 3.27
C CYS A 175 -1.00 14.17 3.23
N ALA A 176 -2.04 14.17 2.41
CA ALA A 176 -2.96 15.28 2.25
C ALA A 176 -3.82 15.45 3.50
N ARG A 177 -4.59 16.54 3.56
CA ARG A 177 -5.46 16.82 4.72
C ARG A 177 -6.48 15.70 4.99
N ALA A 178 -6.91 15.00 3.93
CA ALA A 178 -7.87 13.91 4.01
C ALA A 178 -7.21 12.53 4.18
N ASP A 179 -5.88 12.46 4.37
CA ASP A 179 -5.17 11.23 4.69
C ASP A 179 -5.75 10.58 5.97
N PRO A 180 -6.31 9.36 5.87
CA PRO A 180 -6.87 8.64 7.01
C PRO A 180 -5.87 8.40 8.13
N HIS A 181 -4.59 8.19 7.79
CA HIS A 181 -3.51 7.97 8.75
C HIS A 181 -2.86 9.27 9.23
N ARG A 182 -3.28 10.44 8.72
CA ARG A 182 -2.76 11.78 9.12
C ARG A 182 -1.23 11.87 9.04
N GLY A 183 -0.64 11.21 8.04
CA GLY A 183 0.79 11.12 7.84
C GLY A 183 1.53 10.28 8.87
N ALA A 184 0.84 9.42 9.63
CA ALA A 184 1.45 8.49 10.59
C ALA A 184 2.01 7.23 9.92
N LEU A 185 1.53 6.85 8.74
CA LEU A 185 2.00 5.69 7.99
C LEU A 185 2.16 6.04 6.51
N ASN A 186 3.24 5.57 5.89
CA ASN A 186 3.27 5.50 4.42
C ASN A 186 2.53 4.23 3.98
N VAL A 187 1.23 4.36 3.72
CA VAL A 187 0.33 3.23 3.40
C VAL A 187 0.81 2.48 2.15
N LEU A 188 1.38 3.19 1.16
CA LEU A 188 1.94 2.54 -0.02
C LEU A 188 3.08 1.58 0.32
N VAL A 189 3.92 1.90 1.31
CA VAL A 189 4.98 0.97 1.75
C VAL A 189 4.38 -0.30 2.34
N HIS A 190 3.31 -0.17 3.12
CA HIS A 190 2.59 -1.30 3.70
C HIS A 190 1.95 -2.16 2.60
N GLU A 191 1.14 -1.56 1.73
CA GLU A 191 0.45 -2.28 0.66
C GLU A 191 1.41 -2.90 -0.36
N PHE A 192 2.49 -2.19 -0.69
CA PHE A 192 3.51 -2.76 -1.57
C PHE A 192 4.23 -3.94 -0.93
N ALA A 193 4.37 -3.98 0.40
CA ALA A 193 4.92 -5.13 1.09
C ALA A 193 4.05 -6.39 0.91
N HIS A 194 2.71 -6.24 0.90
CA HIS A 194 1.81 -7.35 0.54
C HIS A 194 2.04 -7.83 -0.90
N LEU A 195 2.31 -6.91 -1.83
CA LEU A 195 2.62 -7.29 -3.22
C LEU A 195 3.93 -8.06 -3.34
N VAL A 196 4.96 -7.61 -2.60
CA VAL A 196 6.25 -8.31 -2.46
C VAL A 196 6.05 -9.71 -1.87
N TYR A 197 5.23 -9.83 -0.82
CA TYR A 197 4.89 -11.12 -0.24
C TYR A 197 4.19 -12.05 -1.24
N ASN A 198 3.25 -11.52 -2.04
CA ASN A 198 2.52 -12.28 -3.03
C ASN A 198 3.39 -12.78 -4.20
N TYR A 199 4.30 -11.93 -4.70
CA TYR A 199 4.97 -12.20 -5.97
C TYR A 199 6.48 -12.37 -5.91
N ALA A 200 7.18 -11.75 -4.97
CA ALA A 200 8.64 -11.75 -4.91
C ALA A 200 9.19 -12.81 -3.94
N VAL A 201 8.45 -13.07 -2.85
CA VAL A 201 8.83 -14.05 -1.82
C VAL A 201 8.65 -15.48 -2.35
N THR A 202 9.72 -16.27 -2.32
CA THR A 202 9.68 -17.69 -2.71
C THR A 202 8.98 -18.54 -1.65
N PRO A 203 8.53 -19.77 -1.96
CA PRO A 203 7.93 -20.66 -0.95
C PRO A 203 8.82 -20.90 0.28
N ALA A 204 10.15 -20.99 0.08
CA ALA A 204 11.10 -21.15 1.18
C ALA A 204 11.17 -19.91 2.07
N VAL A 205 11.21 -18.71 1.47
CA VAL A 205 11.22 -17.44 2.22
C VAL A 205 9.87 -17.24 2.93
N ARG A 206 8.75 -17.61 2.30
CA ARG A 206 7.43 -17.58 2.94
C ARG A 206 7.38 -18.46 4.18
N ALA A 207 7.95 -19.67 4.11
CA ALA A 207 8.05 -20.55 5.28
C ALA A 207 8.90 -19.94 6.41
N GLN A 208 9.93 -19.15 6.08
CA GLN A 208 10.70 -18.40 7.08
C GLN A 208 9.87 -17.29 7.73
N ILE A 209 9.06 -16.55 6.96
CA ILE A 209 8.14 -15.53 7.49
C ILE A 209 7.10 -16.16 8.41
N ALA A 210 6.45 -17.25 7.98
CA ALA A 210 5.49 -18.00 8.79
C ALA A 210 6.13 -18.50 10.10
N SER A 211 7.35 -19.05 10.03
CA SER A 211 8.07 -19.52 11.23
C SER A 211 8.41 -18.38 12.19
N ALA A 212 8.82 -17.21 11.67
CA ALA A 212 9.09 -16.01 12.46
C ALA A 212 7.80 -15.50 13.12
N TYR A 213 6.69 -15.42 12.38
CA TYR A 213 5.38 -15.03 12.89
C TYR A 213 4.90 -15.95 14.03
N ASP A 214 4.97 -17.27 13.82
CA ASP A 214 4.58 -18.26 14.83
C ASP A 214 5.46 -18.14 16.09
N SER A 215 6.76 -17.90 15.90
CA SER A 215 7.68 -17.65 17.02
C SER A 215 7.32 -16.35 17.76
N ALA A 216 7.06 -15.27 17.03
CA ALA A 216 6.65 -13.99 17.60
C ALA A 216 5.35 -14.10 18.40
N ARG A 217 4.38 -14.89 17.93
CA ARG A 217 3.16 -15.21 18.68
C ARG A 217 3.45 -16.00 19.95
N ARG A 218 4.22 -17.10 19.86
CA ARG A 218 4.54 -17.97 21.00
C ARG A 218 5.27 -17.21 22.11
N HIS A 219 6.16 -16.29 21.75
CA HIS A 219 7.00 -15.57 22.71
C HIS A 219 6.47 -14.17 23.04
N ALA A 220 5.31 -13.77 22.49
CA ALA A 220 4.77 -12.41 22.61
C ALA A 220 5.83 -11.33 22.29
N THR A 221 6.65 -11.57 21.27
CA THR A 221 7.71 -10.65 20.83
C THR A 221 7.12 -9.29 20.44
N TRP A 222 5.95 -9.34 19.80
CA TRP A 222 5.11 -8.20 19.43
C TRP A 222 3.88 -8.15 20.34
N GLY A 223 3.25 -6.98 20.46
CA GLY A 223 1.94 -6.87 21.10
C GLY A 223 0.91 -7.77 20.41
N LEU A 224 0.44 -8.82 21.09
CA LEU A 224 -0.41 -9.85 20.48
C LEU A 224 -1.78 -9.37 20.00
N THR A 225 -2.25 -8.24 20.51
CA THR A 225 -3.51 -7.60 20.09
C THR A 225 -3.28 -6.52 19.03
N SER A 226 -2.05 -6.37 18.55
CA SER A 226 -1.74 -5.35 17.54
C SER A 226 -2.17 -5.76 16.15
N TYR A 227 -2.39 -4.78 15.28
CA TYR A 227 -2.66 -4.95 13.86
C TYR A 227 -1.65 -5.89 13.19
N ALA A 228 -0.36 -5.66 13.44
CA ALA A 228 0.72 -6.51 12.96
C ALA A 228 0.59 -7.99 13.37
N MET A 229 -0.04 -8.30 14.51
CA MET A 229 -0.14 -9.68 15.01
C MET A 229 -1.41 -10.41 14.63
N ALA A 230 -2.18 -9.85 13.72
CA ALA A 230 -3.45 -10.43 13.40
C ALA A 230 -3.39 -11.55 12.37
N ASN A 231 -2.43 -11.48 11.43
CA ASN A 231 -2.04 -12.58 10.57
C ASN A 231 -0.60 -12.37 10.07
N GLU A 232 -0.02 -13.41 9.45
CA GLU A 232 1.37 -13.40 8.95
C GLU A 232 1.63 -12.30 7.91
N ARG A 233 0.63 -11.94 7.09
CA ARG A 233 0.78 -10.93 6.04
C ARG A 233 0.88 -9.54 6.64
N GLU A 234 0.03 -9.23 7.62
CA GLU A 234 0.07 -7.94 8.34
C GLU A 234 1.33 -7.81 9.18
N TYR A 235 1.80 -8.90 9.76
CA TYR A 235 3.08 -8.98 10.43
C TYR A 235 4.24 -8.58 9.50
N TRP A 236 4.28 -9.17 8.30
CA TRP A 236 5.26 -8.84 7.27
C TRP A 236 5.17 -7.37 6.81
N ALA A 237 3.96 -6.87 6.53
CA ALA A 237 3.75 -5.54 6.01
C ALA A 237 4.04 -4.43 7.05
N ALA A 238 3.57 -4.61 8.29
CA ALA A 238 3.87 -3.71 9.40
C ALA A 238 5.37 -3.70 9.73
N ALA A 239 6.03 -4.86 9.73
CA ALA A 239 7.47 -4.95 9.92
C ALA A 239 8.24 -4.25 8.79
N THR A 240 7.77 -4.35 7.55
CA THR A 240 8.35 -3.64 6.40
C THR A 240 8.28 -2.12 6.59
N ALA A 241 7.13 -1.59 7.05
CA ALA A 241 7.00 -0.18 7.36
C ALA A 241 7.95 0.27 8.49
N ALA A 242 8.14 -0.55 9.53
CA ALA A 242 9.10 -0.28 10.60
C ALA A 242 10.56 -0.35 10.12
N PHE A 243 10.90 -1.33 9.28
CA PHE A 243 12.22 -1.54 8.69
C PHE A 243 12.68 -0.37 7.81
N PHE A 244 11.74 0.26 7.12
CA PHE A 244 11.98 1.49 6.36
C PHE A 244 11.82 2.77 7.20
N GLY A 245 11.37 2.67 8.46
CA GLY A 245 11.17 3.79 9.37
C GLY A 245 10.07 4.77 8.93
N VAL A 246 9.04 4.25 8.25
CA VAL A 246 7.94 5.05 7.68
C VAL A 246 6.61 4.90 8.43
N THR A 247 6.66 4.46 9.69
CA THR A 247 5.49 4.43 10.59
C THR A 247 5.77 5.12 11.92
N LEU A 248 4.86 6.00 12.33
CA LEU A 248 4.74 6.60 13.66
C LEU A 248 3.53 6.06 14.43
N GLU A 249 2.85 5.06 13.87
CA GLU A 249 1.68 4.50 14.51
C GLU A 249 2.04 3.90 15.87
N ASP A 250 1.03 3.75 16.71
CA ASP A 250 1.24 3.33 18.08
C ASP A 250 1.48 1.81 18.20
N GLY A 251 1.53 1.32 19.44
CA GLY A 251 1.72 -0.10 19.71
C GLY A 251 0.52 -0.97 19.33
N ALA A 252 -0.68 -0.39 19.18
CA ALA A 252 -1.86 -1.10 18.70
C ALA A 252 -1.75 -1.39 17.21
N SER A 253 -1.05 -0.58 16.40
CA SER A 253 -0.77 -0.93 15.01
C SER A 253 0.52 -1.78 14.87
N THR A 254 1.62 -1.33 15.46
CA THR A 254 2.95 -1.85 15.13
C THR A 254 3.47 -2.94 16.05
N GLY A 255 2.70 -3.32 17.07
CA GLY A 255 3.16 -4.22 18.13
C GLY A 255 4.38 -3.69 18.90
N GLY A 256 4.71 -2.41 18.76
CA GLY A 256 5.84 -1.74 19.40
C GLY A 256 7.14 -1.74 18.58
N MET A 257 7.18 -2.33 17.39
CA MET A 257 8.45 -2.51 16.65
C MET A 257 9.05 -1.24 16.06
N ASN A 258 8.28 -0.15 15.99
CA ASN A 258 8.79 1.16 15.65
C ASN A 258 9.22 1.98 16.88
N ARG A 259 9.20 1.42 18.12
CA ARG A 259 9.44 2.18 19.36
C ARG A 259 10.73 1.75 20.07
N CYS A 260 11.66 2.69 20.18
CA CYS A 260 12.94 2.51 20.87
C CYS A 260 12.78 2.91 22.34
N GLY A 261 12.09 2.06 23.12
CA GLY A 261 11.66 2.36 24.49
C GLY A 261 10.26 2.97 24.50
N ALA A 262 10.08 4.07 25.23
CA ALA A 262 8.76 4.74 25.33
C ALA A 262 8.39 5.56 24.08
N ALA A 263 9.37 5.96 23.28
CA ALA A 263 9.19 6.82 22.11
C ALA A 263 9.39 6.06 20.79
N VAL A 264 8.83 6.60 19.70
CA VAL A 264 9.14 6.13 18.34
C VAL A 264 10.65 6.27 18.10
N CYS A 265 11.25 5.28 17.44
CA CYS A 265 12.66 5.29 17.10
C CYS A 265 13.00 6.55 16.29
N PRO A 266 14.00 7.35 16.71
CA PRO A 266 14.24 8.66 16.13
C PRO A 266 14.96 8.61 14.78
N SER A 267 15.35 7.42 14.31
CA SER A 267 15.95 7.22 12.98
C SER A 267 15.65 5.83 12.45
N VAL A 268 15.71 5.69 11.12
CA VAL A 268 15.58 4.40 10.42
C VAL A 268 16.59 3.38 10.96
N ARG A 269 17.85 3.81 11.20
CA ARG A 269 18.88 2.94 11.77
C ARG A 269 18.45 2.35 13.11
N LEU A 270 17.97 3.19 14.03
CA LEU A 270 17.52 2.73 15.35
C LEU A 270 16.26 1.87 15.27
N ALA A 271 15.34 2.15 14.35
CA ALA A 271 14.18 1.28 14.11
C ALA A 271 14.61 -0.12 13.64
N ARG A 272 15.57 -0.19 12.70
CA ARG A 272 16.15 -1.46 12.22
C ARG A 272 16.90 -2.20 13.30
N ASP A 273 17.71 -1.50 14.09
CA ASP A 273 18.44 -2.12 15.20
C ASP A 273 17.49 -2.65 16.28
N HIS A 274 16.40 -1.92 16.56
CA HIS A 274 15.35 -2.38 17.46
C HIS A 274 14.66 -3.64 16.92
N LEU A 275 14.25 -3.63 15.65
CA LEU A 275 13.63 -4.79 15.01
C LEU A 275 14.57 -6.00 14.98
N ARG A 276 15.85 -5.80 14.65
CA ARG A 276 16.89 -6.86 14.70
C ARG A 276 17.03 -7.45 16.09
N ALA A 277 17.03 -6.61 17.13
CA ALA A 277 17.19 -7.06 18.51
C ALA A 277 15.96 -7.81 19.04
N ARG A 278 14.76 -7.40 18.64
CA ARG A 278 13.49 -7.99 19.10
C ARG A 278 13.09 -9.23 18.31
N ASP A 279 13.24 -9.18 17.00
CA ASP A 279 12.78 -10.19 16.06
C ASP A 279 13.85 -10.47 14.98
N PRO A 280 14.98 -11.08 15.35
CA PRO A 280 16.10 -11.28 14.44
C PRO A 280 15.72 -12.17 13.25
N ALA A 281 14.87 -13.17 13.45
CA ALA A 281 14.44 -14.07 12.38
C ALA A 281 13.70 -13.31 11.27
N LEU A 282 12.75 -12.45 11.63
CA LEU A 282 12.08 -11.60 10.65
C LEU A 282 13.01 -10.55 10.04
N PHE A 283 13.88 -9.95 10.85
CA PHE A 283 14.82 -8.95 10.38
C PHE A 283 15.74 -9.51 9.27
N ASP A 284 16.23 -10.73 9.43
CA ASP A 284 17.07 -11.40 8.44
C ASP A 284 16.30 -11.61 7.13
N VAL A 285 15.03 -12.02 7.21
CA VAL A 285 14.17 -12.18 6.02
C VAL A 285 13.92 -10.84 5.31
N LEU A 286 13.58 -9.78 6.06
CA LEU A 286 13.41 -8.43 5.50
C LEU A 286 14.69 -7.96 4.80
N THR A 287 15.84 -8.19 5.43
CA THR A 287 17.14 -7.79 4.85
C THR A 287 17.46 -8.60 3.59
N HIS A 288 17.13 -9.89 3.56
CA HIS A 288 17.29 -10.72 2.38
C HIS A 288 16.43 -10.23 1.20
N VAL A 289 15.14 -10.01 1.45
CA VAL A 289 14.15 -9.70 0.41
C VAL A 289 14.26 -8.27 -0.09
N LEU A 290 14.37 -7.29 0.82
CA LEU A 290 14.25 -5.87 0.47
C LEU A 290 15.60 -5.19 0.24
N ALA A 291 16.68 -5.82 0.69
CA ALA A 291 17.98 -5.17 0.79
C ALA A 291 19.16 -6.02 0.27
N SER A 292 18.91 -7.20 -0.31
CA SER A 292 19.97 -8.12 -0.76
C SER A 292 21.04 -8.37 0.32
N ASN A 293 20.62 -8.56 1.57
CA ASN A 293 21.46 -8.72 2.75
C ASN A 293 22.27 -7.48 3.17
N ASN A 294 22.08 -6.32 2.53
CA ASN A 294 22.70 -5.06 2.96
C ASN A 294 21.88 -4.40 4.08
N SER A 295 22.28 -4.64 5.32
CA SER A 295 21.53 -4.15 6.48
C SER A 295 21.76 -2.66 6.81
N SER A 296 22.73 -2.01 6.16
CA SER A 296 23.16 -0.62 6.42
C SER A 296 22.57 0.41 5.44
N LEU A 297 21.60 0.00 4.62
CA LEU A 297 21.00 0.88 3.61
C LEU A 297 20.23 2.04 4.24
N ASP A 298 20.45 3.23 3.70
CA ASP A 298 19.53 4.35 3.84
C ASP A 298 18.46 4.23 2.73
N PRO A 299 17.22 3.90 3.08
CA PRO A 299 16.17 3.71 2.08
C PRO A 299 15.79 5.03 1.40
N ARG A 300 16.09 6.18 2.02
CA ARG A 300 15.70 7.51 1.53
C ARG A 300 14.20 7.61 1.19
N ILE A 301 13.36 6.82 1.86
CA ILE A 301 11.89 6.84 1.73
C ILE A 301 11.37 7.75 2.83
N ALA A 302 10.68 8.81 2.45
CA ALA A 302 9.99 9.66 3.41
C ALA A 302 8.64 9.05 3.76
N ARG A 303 8.23 9.16 5.03
CA ARG A 303 6.87 8.82 5.45
C ARG A 303 5.83 9.64 4.72
N CYS A 304 6.09 10.95 4.61
CA CYS A 304 5.31 11.89 3.81
C CYS A 304 6.22 12.59 2.81
N PRO A 305 5.79 12.80 1.56
CA PRO A 305 6.58 13.56 0.60
C PRO A 305 6.78 15.00 1.11
N ALA A 306 7.94 15.60 0.81
CA ALA A 306 8.15 17.01 1.10
C ALA A 306 7.03 17.84 0.46
N GLN A 307 6.40 18.71 1.25
CA GLN A 307 5.45 19.67 0.70
C GLN A 307 6.21 20.56 -0.27
N SER A 308 6.03 20.37 -1.58
CA SER A 308 6.46 21.39 -2.54
C SER A 308 5.83 22.71 -2.10
N ALA A 309 6.66 23.74 -1.92
CA ALA A 309 6.21 25.12 -1.77
C ALA A 309 5.46 25.54 -3.03
N VAL A 310 4.20 25.09 -3.16
CA VAL A 310 3.25 25.60 -4.11
C VAL A 310 2.44 26.59 -3.28
N GLY A 311 2.70 27.86 -3.55
CA GLY A 311 2.11 28.99 -2.87
C GLY A 311 0.59 28.89 -2.78
N LYS A 312 0.09 29.49 -1.71
CA LYS A 312 -1.29 29.99 -1.63
C LYS A 312 -1.66 30.80 -2.87
#